data_AF-A0A350YI92-F1
#
_entry.id   AF-A0A350YI92-F1
#
_cell.length_a   1.000
_cell.length_b   1.000
_cell.length_c   1.000
_cell.angle_alpha   90.00
_cell.angle_beta   90.00
_cell.angle_gamma   90.00
#
_symmetry.space_group_name_H-M   'P 1'
#
loop_
_entity.id
_entity.type
_entity.pdbx_description
1 polymer ?
#
loop_
_entity_poly.entity_id
_entity_poly.type
_entity_poly.pdbx_seq_one_letter_code
_entity_poly.pdbx_strand_id
1 'polypeptide(L)'
;MQTPRNVVVFYDDPCIDGSVSAKIVKDALKNNPAVKFNFVPISYGLPHIRTEKILRHLSDGAEVIFLDTAPKDDTLDILFNPQSQTPRIKKLTIFDHHPTEVARIQDFARALRSKLAGSIAPNVPELELFLNPAKSSAALIVWDHFN
;
A
#
# COMPACT_ATOMS: atom_id res chain seq x y z
N MET A 1 15.85 9.11 21.52
CA MET A 1 16.05 8.63 20.13
C MET A 1 14.69 8.24 19.59
N GLN A 2 14.23 8.79 18.47
CA GLN A 2 12.97 8.37 17.86
C GLN A 2 13.12 6.98 17.26
N THR A 3 12.16 6.09 17.55
CA THR A 3 12.09 4.77 16.91
C THR A 3 11.92 4.95 15.40
N PRO A 4 12.74 4.29 14.55
CA PRO A 4 12.59 4.38 13.10
C PRO A 4 11.19 3.95 12.67
N ARG A 5 10.63 4.65 11.67
CA ARG A 5 9.36 4.29 11.04
C ARG A 5 9.52 2.97 10.31
N ASN A 6 8.63 2.01 10.55
CA ASN A 6 8.63 0.75 9.81
C ASN A 6 7.78 0.91 8.54
N VAL A 7 8.39 0.74 7.37
CA VAL A 7 7.72 0.84 6.07
C VAL A 7 7.74 -0.53 5.39
N VAL A 8 6.57 -1.10 5.13
CA VAL A 8 6.42 -2.36 4.40
C VAL A 8 6.01 -2.05 2.96
N VAL A 9 6.83 -2.45 2.01
CA VAL A 9 6.63 -2.18 0.58
C VAL A 9 6.28 -3.49 -0.12
N PHE A 10 5.03 -3.63 -0.53
CA PHE A 10 4.57 -4.69 -1.41
C PHE A 10 4.69 -4.26 -2.87
N TYR A 11 5.22 -5.12 -3.72
CA TYR A 11 5.38 -4.81 -5.15
C TYR A 11 5.10 -6.05 -5.99
N ASP A 12 4.60 -5.84 -7.22
CA ASP A 12 4.37 -6.96 -8.14
C ASP A 12 5.68 -7.58 -8.64
N ASP A 13 5.79 -8.90 -8.52
CA ASP A 13 6.94 -9.70 -8.92
C ASP A 13 6.44 -11.03 -9.51
N PRO A 14 6.90 -11.44 -10.71
CA PRO A 14 8.12 -11.00 -11.41
C PRO A 14 7.97 -9.82 -12.37
N CYS A 15 6.95 -8.97 -12.22
CA CYS A 15 6.78 -7.80 -13.09
C CYS A 15 7.95 -6.82 -12.98
N ILE A 16 8.50 -6.41 -14.13
CA ILE A 16 9.57 -5.41 -14.19
C ILE A 16 9.11 -4.06 -13.65
N ASP A 17 7.84 -3.70 -13.85
CA ASP A 17 7.29 -2.42 -13.42
C ASP A 17 7.18 -2.34 -11.89
N GLY A 18 6.62 -3.36 -11.23
CA GLY A 18 6.65 -3.51 -9.78
C GLY A 18 8.08 -3.52 -9.20
N SER A 19 9.00 -4.27 -9.81
CA SER A 19 10.40 -4.33 -9.36
C SER A 19 11.13 -2.99 -9.48
N VAL A 20 10.96 -2.28 -10.59
CA VAL A 20 11.55 -0.95 -10.81
C VAL A 20 10.93 0.06 -9.84
N SER A 21 9.62 0.01 -9.64
CA SER A 21 8.92 0.83 -8.64
C SER A 21 9.54 0.67 -7.25
N ALA A 22 9.75 -0.57 -6.80
CA ALA A 22 10.39 -0.85 -5.51
C ALA A 22 11.82 -0.30 -5.43
N LYS A 23 12.58 -0.41 -6.52
CA LYS A 23 13.92 0.18 -6.61
C LYS A 23 13.90 1.71 -6.48
N ILE A 24 12.95 2.40 -7.12
CA ILE A 24 12.81 3.86 -7.02
C ILE A 24 12.56 4.27 -5.55
N VAL A 25 11.61 3.62 -4.86
CA VAL A 25 11.33 3.88 -3.43
C VAL A 25 12.58 3.65 -2.58
N LYS A 26 13.29 2.54 -2.83
CA LYS A 26 14.54 2.23 -2.12
C LYS A 26 15.58 3.33 -2.32
N ASP A 27 15.80 3.77 -3.56
CA ASP A 27 16.82 4.77 -3.87
C ASP A 27 16.48 6.17 -3.31
N ALA A 28 15.21 6.55 -3.31
CA ALA A 28 14.75 7.82 -2.76
C ALA A 28 14.96 7.92 -1.24
N LEU A 29 14.90 6.79 -0.53
CA LEU A 29 14.86 6.77 0.94
C LEU A 29 16.04 6.03 1.60
N LYS A 30 16.98 5.45 0.83
CA LYS A 30 18.12 4.64 1.33
C LYS A 30 19.01 5.34 2.36
N ASN A 31 19.11 6.67 2.31
CA ASN A 31 19.96 7.45 3.20
C ASN A 31 19.20 8.00 4.42
N ASN A 32 17.92 7.65 4.60
CA ASN A 32 17.12 8.13 5.71
C ASN A 32 17.18 7.14 6.91
N PRO A 33 17.96 7.45 7.97
CA PRO A 33 18.08 6.55 9.12
C PRO A 33 16.80 6.45 9.96
N ALA A 34 15.83 7.35 9.73
CA ALA A 34 14.53 7.32 10.42
C ALA A 34 13.54 6.33 9.78
N VAL A 35 13.95 5.54 8.79
CA VAL A 35 13.09 4.57 8.09
C VAL A 35 13.75 3.20 8.03
N LYS A 36 13.00 2.17 8.43
CA LYS A 36 13.34 0.77 8.24
C LYS A 36 12.40 0.17 7.19
N PHE A 37 12.95 -0.34 6.10
CA PHE A 37 12.16 -0.94 5.03
C PHE A 37 12.08 -2.47 5.13
N ASN A 38 10.92 -3.01 4.78
CA ASN A 38 10.72 -4.41 4.44
C ASN A 38 10.10 -4.50 3.04
N PHE A 39 10.87 -4.95 2.06
CA PHE A 39 10.38 -5.14 0.68
C PHE A 39 9.86 -6.57 0.52
N VAL A 40 8.60 -6.70 0.13
CA VAL A 40 7.91 -7.99 0.04
C VAL A 40 7.38 -8.15 -1.39
N PRO A 41 8.00 -9.01 -2.22
CA PRO A 41 7.45 -9.31 -3.55
C PRO A 41 6.11 -10.01 -3.38
N ILE A 42 5.11 -9.62 -4.18
CA ILE A 42 3.82 -10.30 -4.26
C ILE A 42 3.61 -10.70 -5.71
N SER A 43 3.20 -11.94 -5.92
CA SER A 43 2.88 -12.46 -7.26
C SER A 43 1.36 -12.59 -7.42
N TYR A 44 0.91 -12.64 -8.66
CA TYR A 44 -0.44 -13.12 -8.95
C TYR A 44 -0.62 -14.55 -8.42
N GLY A 45 -1.79 -14.83 -7.84
CA GLY A 45 -2.06 -16.10 -7.19
C GLY A 45 -3.44 -16.11 -6.53
N LEU A 46 -3.72 -17.16 -5.76
CA LEU A 46 -4.99 -17.29 -5.04
C LEU A 46 -5.16 -16.12 -4.04
N PRO A 47 -6.32 -15.44 -4.03
CA PRO A 47 -6.53 -14.25 -3.18
C PRO A 47 -6.20 -14.45 -1.71
N HIS A 48 -6.64 -15.56 -1.10
CA HIS A 48 -6.39 -15.84 0.32
C HIS A 48 -4.89 -15.99 0.66
N ILE A 49 -4.10 -16.64 -0.20
CA ILE A 49 -2.64 -16.77 -0.01
C ILE A 49 -1.99 -15.38 -0.04
N ARG A 50 -2.47 -14.51 -0.93
CA ARG A 50 -2.01 -13.12 -1.02
C ARG A 50 -2.39 -12.33 0.23
N THR A 51 -3.63 -12.45 0.71
CA THR A 51 -4.10 -11.84 1.95
C THR A 51 -3.24 -12.29 3.14
N GLU A 52 -3.04 -13.59 3.35
CA GLU A 52 -2.18 -14.13 4.40
C GLU A 52 -0.73 -13.61 4.30
N LYS A 53 -0.18 -13.56 3.08
CA LYS A 53 1.17 -13.02 2.84
C LYS A 53 1.25 -11.53 3.14
N ILE A 54 0.21 -10.74 2.88
CA ILE A 54 0.19 -9.32 3.26
C ILE A 54 0.19 -9.24 4.78
N LEU A 55 -0.80 -9.85 5.44
CA LEU A 55 -1.02 -9.72 6.88
C LEU A 55 0.19 -10.19 7.72
N ARG A 56 0.87 -11.27 7.33
CA ARG A 56 2.02 -11.81 8.07
C ARG A 56 3.25 -10.89 8.10
N HIS A 57 3.36 -9.92 7.18
CA HIS A 57 4.50 -8.99 7.12
C HIS A 57 4.21 -7.63 7.73
N LEU A 58 2.98 -7.40 8.18
CA LEU A 58 2.59 -6.16 8.83
C LEU A 58 3.01 -6.17 10.30
N SER A 59 3.17 -4.96 10.86
CA SER A 59 3.39 -4.74 12.28
C SER A 59 2.58 -3.52 12.73
N ASP A 60 2.34 -3.41 14.04
CA ASP A 60 1.67 -2.23 14.59
C ASP A 60 2.43 -0.95 14.25
N GLY A 61 1.70 0.08 13.85
CA GLY A 61 2.22 1.38 13.44
C GLY A 61 2.93 1.40 12.08
N ALA A 62 2.93 0.29 11.32
CA ALA A 62 3.60 0.25 10.03
C ALA A 62 2.95 1.21 9.01
N GLU A 63 3.79 1.83 8.18
CA GLU A 63 3.37 2.50 6.94
C GLU A 63 3.48 1.45 5.82
N VAL A 64 2.43 1.30 5.03
CA VAL A 64 2.34 0.26 4.00
C VAL A 64 2.26 0.92 2.63
N ILE A 65 3.09 0.45 1.70
CA ILE A 65 3.11 0.92 0.32
C ILE A 65 2.85 -0.27 -0.60
N PHE A 66 1.93 -0.14 -1.54
CA PHE A 66 1.75 -1.07 -2.65
C PHE A 66 2.17 -0.42 -3.96
N LEU A 67 2.97 -1.14 -4.75
CA LEU A 67 3.57 -0.69 -5.99
C LEU A 67 3.19 -1.62 -7.14
N ASP A 68 2.62 -1.06 -8.20
CA ASP A 68 2.15 -1.81 -9.39
C ASP A 68 1.15 -2.92 -9.05
N THR A 69 0.47 -2.77 -7.92
CA THR A 69 -0.41 -3.80 -7.38
C THR A 69 -1.23 -3.20 -6.26
N ALA A 70 -2.28 -3.91 -5.84
CA ALA A 70 -3.11 -3.48 -4.72
C ALA A 70 -3.61 -4.66 -3.87
N PRO A 71 -3.94 -4.43 -2.58
CA PRO A 71 -4.73 -5.38 -1.80
C PRO A 71 -6.14 -5.52 -2.41
N LYS A 72 -6.71 -6.72 -2.31
CA LYS A 72 -8.10 -6.99 -2.71
C LYS A 72 -9.06 -6.54 -1.62
N ASP A 73 -10.35 -6.48 -1.95
CA ASP A 73 -11.37 -5.86 -1.10
C ASP A 73 -11.47 -6.53 0.28
N ASP A 74 -11.31 -7.86 0.34
CA ASP A 74 -11.25 -8.62 1.60
C ASP A 74 -10.09 -8.17 2.49
N THR A 75 -8.91 -7.98 1.90
CA THR A 75 -7.73 -7.47 2.61
C THR A 75 -7.95 -6.03 3.03
N LEU A 76 -8.49 -5.18 2.15
CA LEU A 76 -8.80 -3.79 2.45
C LEU A 76 -9.80 -3.66 3.61
N ASP A 77 -10.85 -4.48 3.62
CA ASP A 77 -11.81 -4.53 4.71
C ASP A 77 -11.15 -4.92 6.03
N ILE A 78 -10.23 -5.90 6.03
CA ILE A 78 -9.44 -6.26 7.23
C ILE A 78 -8.58 -5.07 7.70
N LEU A 79 -7.86 -4.42 6.78
CA LEU A 79 -6.93 -3.33 7.10
C LEU A 79 -7.62 -2.07 7.62
N PHE A 80 -8.83 -1.78 7.16
CA PHE A 80 -9.59 -0.57 7.52
C PHE A 80 -10.71 -0.81 8.53
N ASN A 81 -10.97 -2.07 8.94
CA ASN A 81 -11.93 -2.36 9.98
C ASN A 81 -11.30 -2.15 11.38
N PRO A 82 -11.76 -1.14 12.16
CA PRO A 82 -11.15 -0.78 13.44
C PRO A 82 -11.27 -1.87 14.52
N GLN A 83 -12.19 -2.83 14.35
CA GLN A 83 -12.46 -3.93 15.27
C GLN A 83 -11.59 -5.17 14.98
N SER A 84 -11.22 -5.40 13.73
CA SER A 84 -10.43 -6.58 13.32
C SER A 84 -8.95 -6.30 13.12
N GLN A 85 -8.52 -5.05 13.29
CA GLN A 85 -7.17 -4.64 12.93
C GLN A 85 -6.13 -5.12 13.95
N THR A 86 -5.53 -6.28 13.67
CA THR A 86 -4.28 -6.75 14.30
C THR A 86 -3.40 -7.38 13.21
N PRO A 87 -2.23 -6.79 12.87
CA PRO A 87 -1.66 -5.55 13.40
C PRO A 87 -2.32 -4.26 12.86
N ARG A 88 -2.24 -3.17 13.65
CA ARG A 88 -2.78 -1.85 13.30
C ARG A 88 -1.80 -1.03 12.48
N ILE A 89 -1.99 -1.00 11.16
CA ILE A 89 -1.18 -0.13 10.28
C ILE A 89 -1.58 1.33 10.46
N LYS A 90 -0.61 2.23 10.30
CA LYS A 90 -0.82 3.69 10.42
C LYS A 90 -1.30 4.30 9.11
N LYS A 91 -0.76 3.81 7.99
CA LYS A 91 -0.95 4.41 6.66
C LYS A 91 -0.87 3.34 5.59
N LEU A 92 -1.70 3.48 4.55
CA LEU A 92 -1.67 2.72 3.31
C LEU A 92 -1.51 3.69 2.14
N THR A 93 -0.49 3.48 1.31
CA THR A 93 -0.24 4.21 0.08
C THR A 93 -0.27 3.24 -1.09
N ILE A 94 -0.96 3.59 -2.18
CA ILE A 94 -1.06 2.74 -3.39
C ILE A 94 -0.63 3.52 -4.62
N PHE A 95 0.30 2.94 -5.39
CA PHE A 95 0.71 3.40 -6.72
C PHE A 95 0.27 2.36 -7.76
N ASP A 96 -0.67 2.71 -8.62
CA ASP A 96 -1.20 1.79 -9.63
C ASP A 96 -1.66 2.53 -10.89
N HIS A 97 -1.54 1.86 -12.02
CA HIS A 97 -1.92 2.37 -13.34
C HIS A 97 -2.93 1.45 -14.06
N HIS A 98 -3.24 0.27 -13.54
CA HIS A 98 -4.18 -0.66 -14.16
C HIS A 98 -5.61 -0.10 -14.09
N PRO A 99 -6.29 0.18 -15.23
CA PRO A 99 -7.59 0.85 -15.21
C PRO A 99 -8.65 0.16 -14.33
N THR A 100 -8.64 -1.17 -14.30
CA THR A 100 -9.56 -1.99 -13.49
C THR A 100 -9.29 -1.85 -11.99
N GLU A 101 -8.03 -1.89 -11.57
CA GLU A 101 -7.65 -1.71 -10.16
C GLU A 101 -7.86 -0.26 -9.72
N VAL A 102 -7.52 0.72 -10.57
CA VAL A 102 -7.76 2.14 -10.31
C VAL A 102 -9.23 2.40 -10.02
N ALA A 103 -10.14 1.91 -10.88
CA ALA A 103 -11.58 2.08 -10.67
C ALA A 103 -12.04 1.44 -9.35
N ARG A 104 -11.64 0.18 -9.10
CA ARG A 104 -12.00 -0.55 -7.88
C ARG A 104 -11.54 0.16 -6.60
N ILE A 105 -10.28 0.61 -6.57
CA ILE A 105 -9.70 1.28 -5.39
C ILE A 105 -10.35 2.64 -5.16
N GLN A 106 -10.69 3.37 -6.22
CA GLN A 106 -11.43 4.63 -6.11
C GLN A 106 -12.84 4.43 -5.53
N ASP A 107 -13.54 3.37 -5.96
CA ASP A 107 -14.85 3.03 -5.42
C ASP A 107 -14.77 2.61 -3.94
N PHE A 108 -13.78 1.79 -3.57
CA PHE A 108 -13.51 1.47 -2.17
C PHE A 108 -13.24 2.74 -1.34
N ALA A 109 -12.36 3.63 -1.82
CA ALA A 109 -12.01 4.86 -1.10
C ALA A 109 -13.21 5.80 -0.93
N ARG A 110 -14.10 5.86 -1.92
CA ARG A 110 -15.36 6.63 -1.84
C ARG A 110 -16.28 6.05 -0.77
N ALA A 111 -16.47 4.73 -0.77
CA ALA A 111 -17.29 4.04 0.23
C ALA A 111 -16.71 4.19 1.65
N LEU A 112 -15.38 4.05 1.80
CA LEU A 112 -14.67 4.26 3.06
C LEU A 112 -14.90 5.67 3.59
N ARG A 113 -14.67 6.71 2.79
CA ARG A 113 -14.90 8.11 3.20
C ARG A 113 -16.33 8.36 3.61
N SER A 114 -17.30 7.80 2.89
CA SER A 114 -18.72 7.91 3.26
C SER A 114 -19.03 7.26 4.61
N LYS A 115 -18.42 6.11 4.93
CA LYS A 115 -18.57 5.45 6.24
C LYS A 115 -17.94 6.27 7.37
N LEU A 116 -16.82 6.94 7.10
CA LEU A 116 -16.07 7.74 8.09
C LEU A 116 -16.62 9.15 8.29
N ALA A 117 -17.38 9.71 7.33
CA ALA A 117 -17.93 11.06 7.38
C ALA A 117 -18.89 11.33 8.58
N GLY A 118 -19.23 10.30 9.35
CA GLY A 118 -19.98 10.40 10.61
C GLY A 118 -19.29 9.78 11.84
N SER A 119 -18.01 9.38 11.74
CA SER A 119 -17.29 8.69 12.80
C SER A 119 -15.88 9.26 12.98
N ILE A 120 -15.58 9.74 14.19
CA ILE A 120 -14.20 9.97 14.63
C ILE A 120 -13.66 8.61 15.07
N ALA A 121 -13.34 7.73 14.12
CA ALA A 121 -12.76 6.43 14.45
C ALA A 121 -11.23 6.62 14.63
N PRO A 122 -10.70 6.66 15.86
CA PRO A 122 -9.30 7.03 16.13
C PRO A 122 -8.25 6.02 15.62
N ASN A 123 -8.67 4.97 14.91
CA ASN A 123 -7.84 3.81 14.57
C ASN A 123 -7.99 3.36 13.11
N VAL A 124 -8.37 4.26 12.20
CA VAL A 124 -8.45 3.96 10.77
C VAL A 124 -7.16 4.44 10.10
N PRO A 125 -6.50 3.61 9.28
CA PRO A 125 -5.28 4.03 8.58
C PRO A 125 -5.52 5.23 7.69
N GLU A 126 -4.51 6.08 7.55
CA GLU A 126 -4.48 7.06 6.48
C GLU A 126 -4.43 6.34 5.12
N LEU A 127 -5.21 6.80 4.14
CA LEU A 127 -5.21 6.26 2.78
C LEU A 127 -4.73 7.31 1.77
N GLU A 128 -3.60 7.05 1.13
CA GLU A 128 -3.07 7.86 0.03
C GLU A 128 -3.07 7.08 -1.28
N LEU A 129 -3.51 7.72 -2.36
CA LEU A 129 -3.73 7.09 -3.65
C LEU A 129 -3.04 7.88 -4.75
N PHE A 130 -2.10 7.22 -5.44
CA PHE A 130 -1.41 7.71 -6.62
C PHE A 130 -1.81 6.83 -7.81
N LEU A 131 -3.01 7.12 -8.34
CA LEU A 131 -3.66 6.29 -9.34
C LEU A 131 -3.74 7.04 -10.67
N ASN A 132 -3.11 6.52 -11.72
CA ASN A 132 -3.14 7.18 -13.03
C ASN A 132 -3.16 6.17 -14.18
N PRO A 133 -4.34 5.84 -14.74
CA PRO A 133 -4.47 4.87 -15.81
C PRO A 133 -3.97 5.37 -17.17
N ALA A 134 -3.64 6.66 -17.29
CA ALA A 134 -3.03 7.21 -18.50
C ALA A 134 -1.48 7.07 -18.49
N LYS A 135 -0.87 6.73 -17.36
CA LYS A 135 0.57 6.44 -17.30
C LYS A 135 0.83 5.03 -17.80
N SER A 136 1.92 4.86 -18.54
CA SER A 136 2.29 3.57 -19.12
C SER A 136 2.76 2.53 -18.08
N SER A 137 3.09 2.97 -16.87
CA SER A 137 3.63 2.12 -15.81
C SER A 137 3.48 2.77 -14.43
N ALA A 138 3.40 1.95 -13.38
CA ALA A 138 3.44 2.39 -11.99
C ALA A 138 4.79 3.02 -11.62
N ALA A 139 5.90 2.53 -12.18
CA ALA A 139 7.23 3.08 -11.94
C ALA A 139 7.34 4.56 -12.33
N LEU A 140 6.64 5.01 -13.38
CA LEU A 140 6.60 6.44 -13.73
C LEU A 140 5.83 7.26 -12.70
N ILE A 141 4.73 6.71 -12.15
CA ILE A 141 3.97 7.39 -11.08
C ILE A 141 4.84 7.52 -9.82
N VAL A 142 5.58 6.46 -9.48
CA VAL A 142 6.49 6.45 -8.33
C VAL A 142 7.66 7.40 -8.57
N TRP A 143 8.23 7.43 -9.78
CA TRP A 143 9.31 8.36 -10.14
C TRP A 143 8.89 9.81 -9.95
N ASP A 144 7.75 10.21 -10.52
CA ASP A 144 7.20 11.56 -10.43
C ASP A 144 6.87 11.99 -8.99
N HIS A 145 6.63 11.03 -8.08
CA HIS A 145 6.35 11.34 -6.68
C HIS A 145 7.62 11.60 -5.86
N PHE A 146 8.71 10.89 -6.18
CA PHE A 146 9.95 10.94 -5.38
C PHE A 146 11.05 11.82 -5.99
N ASN A 147 10.87 12.37 -7.20
CA ASN A 147 11.82 13.25 -7.90
C ASN A 147 11.12 14.49 -8.44
#